data_AF-A0A9E6JIB4-F1
#
_entry.id   AF-A0A9E6JIB4-F1
#
_cell.length_a   1.000
_cell.length_b   1.000
_cell.length_c   1.000
_cell.angle_alpha   90.00
_cell.angle_beta   90.00
_cell.angle_gamma   90.00
#
_symmetry.space_group_name_H-M   'P 1'
#
loop_
_entity.id
_entity.type
_entity.pdbx_description
1 polymer ?
#
loop_
_entity_poly.entity_id
_entity_poly.type
_entity_poly.pdbx_seq_one_letter_code
_entity_poly.pdbx_strand_id
1 'polypeptide(L)'
;MSSILKDRQKQVHETGSGVFDLACEQKSLAGSVSQRACVFCGSRVVLYPIADALHLVHGPIGCAAYTWDIRGALSSGPQLHRLSFSTDLQEIEVIYGGEKKLY
;
A
#
# COMPACT_ATOMS: atom_id res chain seq x y z
N MET A 1 22.76 -20.25 11.42
CA MET A 1 21.50 -19.75 10.81
C MET A 1 21.67 -19.73 9.30
N SER A 2 20.76 -20.42 8.59
CA SER A 2 20.76 -20.60 7.14
C SER A 2 20.98 -19.28 6.38
N SER A 3 22.00 -19.23 5.52
CA SER A 3 22.52 -18.01 4.87
C SER A 3 21.66 -17.46 3.72
N ILE A 4 20.35 -17.75 3.72
CA ILE A 4 19.46 -17.45 2.59
C ILE A 4 19.16 -15.93 2.49
N LEU A 5 19.20 -15.18 3.59
CA LEU A 5 18.86 -13.75 3.62
C LEU A 5 19.98 -12.88 4.25
N LYS A 6 21.17 -12.88 3.65
CA LYS A 6 22.35 -12.15 4.17
C LYS A 6 22.07 -10.66 4.39
N ASP A 7 21.30 -10.03 3.49
CA ASP A 7 21.01 -8.59 3.57
C ASP A 7 20.09 -8.21 4.76
N ARG A 8 19.42 -9.20 5.38
CA ARG A 8 18.55 -8.98 6.55
C ARG A 8 19.30 -9.01 7.88
N GLN A 9 20.59 -9.37 7.90
CA GLN A 9 21.35 -9.58 9.16
C GLN A 9 21.35 -8.35 10.07
N LYS A 10 21.48 -7.15 9.50
CA LYS A 10 21.46 -5.89 10.26
C LYS A 10 20.06 -5.47 10.72
N GLN A 11 19.05 -6.29 10.47
CA GLN A 11 17.64 -5.98 10.70
C GLN A 11 16.97 -7.00 11.64
N VAL A 12 17.77 -7.83 12.31
CA VAL A 12 17.37 -8.79 13.34
C VAL A 12 18.32 -8.62 14.51
N HIS A 13 17.79 -8.43 15.71
CA HIS A 13 18.58 -8.26 16.92
C HIS A 13 17.93 -9.02 18.07
N GLU A 14 18.75 -9.65 18.90
CA GLU A 14 18.31 -10.31 20.13
C GLU A 14 18.41 -9.33 21.30
N THR A 15 17.29 -9.14 21.99
CA THR A 15 17.23 -8.23 23.15
C THR A 15 18.21 -8.65 24.24
N GLY A 16 18.97 -7.69 24.77
CA GLY A 16 19.94 -7.92 25.86
C GLY A 16 21.38 -8.14 25.40
N SER A 17 21.64 -8.28 24.10
CA SER A 17 22.98 -8.45 23.53
C SER A 17 23.79 -7.15 23.38
N GLY A 18 23.39 -6.08 24.07
CA GLY A 18 24.04 -4.76 24.01
C GLY A 18 23.38 -3.78 23.04
N VAL A 19 24.05 -2.65 22.78
CA VAL A 19 23.56 -1.61 21.86
C VAL A 19 23.73 -2.09 20.41
N PHE A 20 22.66 -2.00 19.62
CA PHE A 20 22.64 -2.41 18.23
C PHE A 20 21.95 -1.36 17.36
N ASP A 21 22.63 -0.95 16.28
CA ASP A 21 22.08 -0.04 15.30
C ASP A 21 21.27 -0.82 14.26
N LEU A 22 19.95 -0.89 14.47
CA LEU A 22 19.03 -1.62 13.62
C LEU A 22 18.85 -0.89 12.28
N ALA A 23 19.20 -1.54 11.17
CA ALA A 23 19.05 -0.95 9.85
C ALA A 23 17.57 -0.91 9.41
N CYS A 24 16.94 0.25 9.57
CA CYS A 24 15.56 0.54 9.15
C CYS A 24 15.49 1.19 7.75
N GLU A 25 14.28 1.39 7.21
CA GLU A 25 14.03 2.09 5.93
C GLU A 25 14.79 1.58 4.70
N GLN A 26 15.29 0.35 4.75
CA GLN A 26 15.95 -0.30 3.61
C GLN A 26 14.91 -0.82 2.60
N LYS A 27 15.29 -1.05 1.35
CA LYS A 27 14.44 -1.77 0.39
C LYS A 27 14.18 -3.20 0.88
N SER A 28 12.98 -3.71 0.65
CA SER A 28 12.69 -5.12 0.97
C SER A 28 13.51 -6.05 0.08
N LEU A 29 14.08 -7.09 0.69
CA LEU A 29 14.83 -8.11 -0.02
C LEU A 29 13.87 -8.94 -0.91
N ALA A 30 14.22 -9.13 -2.18
CA ALA A 30 13.41 -9.90 -3.11
C ALA A 30 13.24 -11.35 -2.65
N GLY A 31 12.03 -11.90 -2.80
CA GLY A 31 11.71 -13.27 -2.37
C GLY A 31 11.61 -13.47 -0.85
N SER A 32 11.77 -12.42 -0.03
CA SER A 32 11.74 -12.54 1.43
C SER A 32 10.33 -12.61 2.04
N VAL A 33 9.27 -12.65 1.22
CA VAL A 33 7.86 -12.59 1.65
C VAL A 33 7.64 -11.48 2.68
N SER A 34 8.06 -10.25 2.32
CA SER A 34 8.00 -9.09 3.21
C SER A 34 6.55 -8.76 3.60
N GLN A 35 6.34 -8.37 4.85
CA GLN A 35 5.05 -7.88 5.36
C GLN A 35 4.77 -6.41 5.00
N ARG A 36 5.62 -5.77 4.19
CA ARG A 36 5.41 -4.39 3.75
C ARG A 36 4.43 -4.33 2.58
N ALA A 37 3.72 -3.22 2.51
CA ALA A 37 2.88 -2.85 1.36
C ALA A 37 3.52 -1.72 0.54
N CYS A 38 2.87 -1.33 -0.55
CA CYS A 38 3.29 -0.21 -1.39
C CYS A 38 2.80 1.15 -0.85
N VAL A 39 3.37 2.24 -1.38
CA VAL A 39 3.01 3.61 -1.01
C VAL A 39 1.54 3.95 -1.27
N PHE A 40 0.93 3.37 -2.31
CA PHE A 40 -0.51 3.53 -2.58
C PHE A 40 -1.36 2.95 -1.45
N CYS A 41 -1.06 1.73 -0.99
CA CYS A 41 -1.77 1.14 0.15
C CYS A 41 -1.65 2.02 1.40
N GLY A 42 -0.46 2.59 1.66
CA GLY A 42 -0.24 3.54 2.75
C GLY A 42 -1.12 4.80 2.62
N SER A 43 -1.15 5.41 1.43
CA SER A 43 -2.02 6.56 1.16
C SER A 43 -3.50 6.22 1.36
N ARG A 44 -3.98 5.11 0.78
CA ARG A 44 -5.38 4.66 0.90
C ARG A 44 -5.78 4.46 2.35
N VAL A 45 -4.92 3.81 3.13
CA VAL A 45 -5.08 3.64 4.58
C VAL A 45 -5.30 4.99 5.24
N VAL A 46 -4.42 5.97 5.01
CA VAL A 46 -4.51 7.33 5.59
C VAL A 46 -5.76 8.09 5.13
N LEU A 47 -6.22 7.88 3.90
CA LEU A 47 -7.39 8.57 3.34
C LEU A 47 -8.73 8.02 3.84
N TYR A 48 -8.84 6.74 4.19
CA TYR A 48 -10.10 6.12 4.64
C TYR A 48 -10.92 6.93 5.67
N PRO A 49 -10.35 7.59 6.69
CA PRO A 49 -11.12 8.39 7.64
C PRO A 49 -11.73 9.69 7.08
N ILE A 50 -11.43 10.09 5.85
CA ILE A 50 -12.01 11.28 5.21
C ILE A 50 -13.39 10.89 4.66
N ALA A 51 -14.39 10.96 5.54
CA ALA A 51 -15.64 10.25 5.33
C ALA A 51 -16.56 10.86 4.25
N ASP A 52 -16.37 12.13 3.96
CA ASP A 52 -17.15 12.98 3.06
C ASP A 52 -16.50 13.20 1.68
N ALA A 53 -15.39 12.51 1.39
CA ALA A 53 -14.72 12.57 0.10
C ALA A 53 -14.83 11.25 -0.67
N LEU A 54 -14.89 11.38 -2.00
CA LEU A 54 -14.67 10.25 -2.91
C LEU A 54 -13.17 10.12 -3.18
N HIS A 55 -12.64 8.92 -3.02
CA HIS A 55 -11.26 8.60 -3.34
C HIS A 55 -11.18 7.77 -4.62
N LEU A 56 -10.97 8.44 -5.74
CA LEU A 56 -10.83 7.83 -7.06
C LEU A 56 -9.44 7.20 -7.21
N VAL A 57 -9.39 5.90 -7.47
CA VAL A 57 -8.16 5.17 -7.80
C VAL A 57 -7.96 5.24 -9.31
N HIS A 58 -7.05 6.09 -9.76
CA HIS A 58 -6.71 6.15 -11.18
C HIS A 58 -5.66 5.08 -11.51
N GLY A 59 -6.10 3.98 -12.10
CA GLY A 59 -5.27 2.81 -12.38
C GLY A 59 -6.10 1.60 -12.83
N PRO A 60 -5.47 0.44 -13.04
CA PRO A 60 -6.18 -0.82 -13.23
C PRO A 60 -7.04 -1.20 -12.02
N ILE A 61 -8.10 -1.98 -12.21
CA ILE A 61 -9.06 -2.33 -11.16
C ILE A 61 -8.46 -2.98 -9.90
N GLY A 62 -7.36 -3.73 -10.02
CA GLY A 62 -6.82 -4.56 -8.94
C GLY A 62 -6.50 -3.78 -7.66
N CYS A 63 -5.87 -2.61 -7.76
CA CYS A 63 -5.54 -1.78 -6.60
C CYS A 63 -6.81 -1.31 -5.85
N ALA A 64 -7.87 -0.96 -6.59
CA ALA A 64 -9.13 -0.54 -6.01
C ALA A 64 -9.91 -1.70 -5.38
N ALA A 65 -9.89 -2.88 -6.01
CA ALA A 65 -10.58 -4.07 -5.51
C ALA A 65 -9.92 -4.66 -4.25
N TYR A 66 -8.61 -4.88 -4.26
CA TYR A 66 -7.91 -5.54 -3.15
C TYR A 66 -7.71 -4.65 -1.93
N THR A 67 -7.84 -3.34 -2.08
CA THR A 67 -7.75 -2.41 -0.95
C THR A 67 -9.10 -1.91 -0.49
N TRP A 68 -10.22 -2.38 -1.05
CA TRP A 68 -11.56 -1.93 -0.71
C TRP A 68 -11.94 -2.30 0.73
N ASP A 69 -12.22 -1.28 1.55
CA ASP A 69 -12.70 -1.36 2.93
C ASP A 69 -11.84 -2.25 3.86
N ILE A 70 -10.54 -2.39 3.55
CA ILE A 70 -9.61 -3.20 4.34
C ILE A 70 -9.22 -2.56 5.68
N ARG A 71 -9.44 -1.24 5.81
CA ARG A 71 -9.20 -0.47 7.03
C ARG A 71 -10.57 0.03 7.49
N GLY A 72 -11.21 -0.71 8.40
CA GLY A 72 -12.56 -0.42 8.91
C GLY A 72 -12.67 0.92 9.65
N ALA A 73 -12.61 2.02 8.91
CA ALA A 73 -12.72 3.37 9.44
C ALA A 73 -14.17 3.63 9.87
N LEU A 74 -14.31 4.22 11.05
CA LEU A 74 -15.61 4.57 11.60
C LEU A 74 -15.98 5.98 11.15
N SER A 75 -17.26 6.14 10.83
CA SER A 75 -17.88 7.44 10.59
C SER A 75 -19.27 7.42 11.23
N SER A 76 -19.62 8.50 11.93
CA SER A 76 -20.95 8.74 12.49
C SER A 76 -21.90 9.40 11.49
N GLY A 77 -21.44 9.71 10.28
CA GLY A 77 -22.19 10.44 9.26
C GLY A 77 -21.91 9.89 7.86
N PRO A 78 -21.35 10.68 6.93
CA PRO A 78 -21.06 10.25 5.57
C PRO A 78 -20.27 8.94 5.50
N GLN A 79 -20.59 8.09 4.52
CA GLN A 79 -19.94 6.77 4.34
C GLN A 79 -19.31 6.64 2.94
N LEU A 80 -19.07 7.75 2.25
CA LEU A 80 -18.59 7.73 0.86
C LEU A 80 -17.22 7.07 0.72
N HIS A 81 -16.35 7.28 1.71
CA HIS A 81 -15.04 6.63 1.84
C HIS A 81 -15.07 5.09 1.86
N ARG A 82 -16.21 4.47 2.23
CA ARG A 82 -16.36 3.01 2.26
C ARG A 82 -16.54 2.41 0.88
N LEU A 83 -16.82 3.22 -0.13
CA LEU A 83 -16.91 2.77 -1.52
C LEU A 83 -15.54 2.83 -2.19
N SER A 84 -15.35 1.99 -3.21
CA SER A 84 -14.14 1.96 -4.02
C SER A 84 -14.47 2.37 -5.45
N PHE A 85 -13.79 3.41 -5.94
CA PHE A 85 -13.98 3.96 -7.27
C PHE A 85 -12.68 3.84 -8.05
N SER A 86 -12.78 3.44 -9.31
CA SER A 86 -11.63 3.26 -10.18
C SER A 86 -11.92 3.78 -11.58
N THR A 87 -10.91 4.29 -12.26
CA THR A 87 -10.98 4.54 -13.71
C THR A 87 -10.81 3.27 -14.54
N ASP A 88 -10.41 2.16 -13.91
CA ASP A 88 -10.18 0.85 -14.53
C ASP A 88 -9.41 0.96 -15.85
N LEU A 89 -8.14 1.35 -15.75
CA LEU A 89 -7.27 1.50 -16.92
C LEU A 89 -7.09 0.16 -17.62
N GLN A 90 -7.44 0.15 -18.90
CA GLN A 90 -7.28 -0.94 -19.84
C GLN A 90 -6.06 -0.72 -20.73
N GLU A 91 -5.76 -1.70 -21.58
CA GLU A 91 -4.60 -1.65 -22.49
C GLU A 91 -4.55 -0.37 -23.33
N ILE A 92 -5.71 0.12 -23.81
CA ILE A 92 -5.77 1.35 -24.60
C ILE A 92 -5.30 2.58 -23.81
N GLU A 93 -5.59 2.68 -22.51
CA GLU A 93 -5.13 3.79 -21.69
C GLU A 93 -3.66 3.64 -21.27
N VAL A 94 -3.12 2.42 -21.27
CA VAL A 94 -1.68 2.18 -21.10
C VAL A 94 -0.92 2.63 -22.34
N ILE A 95 -1.43 2.33 -23.54
CA ILE A 95 -0.79 2.69 -24.82
C ILE A 95 -0.92 4.19 -25.12
N TYR A 96 -2.12 4.75 -24.97
CA TYR A 96 -2.45 6.10 -25.41
C TYR A 96 -2.57 7.14 -24.28
N GLY A 97 -2.42 6.71 -23.03
CA GLY A 97 -2.56 7.55 -21.84
C GLY A 97 -3.99 7.56 -21.28
N GLY A 98 -4.10 7.65 -19.95
CA GLY A 98 -5.37 7.62 -19.21
C GLY A 98 -5.99 8.98 -18.90
N GLU A 99 -5.34 10.09 -19.27
CA GLU A 99 -5.76 11.44 -18.87
C GLU A 99 -7.19 11.79 -19.30
N LYS A 100 -7.57 11.46 -20.55
CA LYS A 100 -8.93 11.67 -21.06
C LYS A 100 -10.01 10.85 -20.36
N LYS A 101 -9.62 9.77 -19.67
CA LYS A 101 -10.52 8.96 -18.85
C LYS A 101 -10.66 9.52 -17.44
N LEU A 102 -9.69 10.31 -17.00
CA LEU A 102 -9.67 10.95 -15.69
C LEU A 102 -10.44 12.29 -15.67
N TYR A 103 -10.38 13.06 -16.76
CA TYR A 103 -10.99 14.40 -16.90
C TYR A 103 -12.22 14.40 -17.80
#